data_AF-A0A924UVU0-F1
#
_entry.id   AF-A0A924UVU0-F1
#
_cell.length_a   1.000
_cell.length_b   1.000
_cell.length_c   1.000
_cell.angle_alpha   90.00
_cell.angle_beta   90.00
_cell.angle_gamma   90.00
#
_symmetry.space_group_name_H-M   'P 1'
#
loop_
_entity.id
_entity.type
_entity.pdbx_description
1 polymer ?
#
loop_
_entity_poly.entity_id
_entity_poly.type
_entity_poly.pdbx_seq_one_letter_code
_entity_poly.pdbx_strand_id
1 'polypeptide(L)'
;MKKLKCAVMFLILVGSTSVKAQVTEPDFIGEAYQFKNDSSTVPLDKEIADYTVGLSWSSNSFNALSIEIHGGKAQTVFSHNEPLKLVIRAVDNNSDPLTIVSIYKLKAKTNKRTVVLSEDNSGTLMKSRTNTKDMVRFSGKKFGTYSYLIELKNLKPGEYGIVVSNPNNRDEKRTVVSCFGIN
;
A
#
# COMPACT_ATOMS: atom_id res chain seq x y z
N MET A 1 -62.76 43.40 -27.25
CA MET A 1 -62.27 42.01 -27.08
C MET A 1 -61.20 41.69 -28.13
N LYS A 2 -59.92 41.93 -27.85
CA LYS A 2 -58.78 41.40 -28.64
C LYS A 2 -57.63 41.08 -27.67
N LYS A 3 -56.96 39.96 -27.94
CA LYS A 3 -56.39 39.04 -26.94
C LYS A 3 -55.04 39.50 -26.39
N LEU A 4 -54.90 39.46 -25.05
CA LEU A 4 -53.66 39.66 -24.32
C LEU A 4 -52.79 38.40 -24.47
N LYS A 5 -51.62 38.52 -25.11
CA LYS A 5 -50.65 37.42 -25.21
C LYS A 5 -49.72 37.48 -23.99
N CYS A 6 -49.98 36.62 -23.01
CA CYS A 6 -49.03 36.33 -21.94
C CYS A 6 -47.86 35.52 -22.51
N ALA A 7 -46.67 36.12 -22.58
CA ALA A 7 -45.44 35.40 -22.81
C ALA A 7 -44.95 34.85 -21.47
N VAL A 8 -45.08 33.53 -21.28
CA VAL A 8 -44.52 32.82 -20.13
C VAL A 8 -43.07 32.47 -20.47
N MET A 9 -42.12 33.14 -19.84
CA MET A 9 -40.70 32.84 -19.95
C MET A 9 -40.37 31.69 -19.00
N PHE A 10 -40.14 30.49 -19.55
CA PHE A 10 -39.72 29.32 -18.79
C PHE A 10 -38.21 29.42 -18.53
N LEU A 11 -37.82 29.78 -17.31
CA LEU A 11 -36.43 29.82 -16.89
C LEU A 11 -35.94 28.38 -16.65
N ILE A 12 -35.26 27.78 -17.63
CA ILE A 12 -34.62 26.47 -17.49
C ILE A 12 -33.37 26.65 -16.64
N LEU A 13 -33.49 26.30 -15.35
CA LEU A 13 -32.36 26.24 -14.42
C LEU A 13 -31.52 25.00 -14.79
N VAL A 14 -30.52 25.18 -15.64
CA VAL A 14 -29.51 24.13 -15.90
C VAL A 14 -28.63 24.05 -14.66
N GLY A 15 -28.98 23.13 -13.75
CA GLY A 15 -28.16 22.79 -12.61
C GLY A 15 -26.86 22.15 -13.09
N SER A 16 -25.77 22.90 -13.06
CA SER A 16 -24.41 22.39 -13.27
C SER A 16 -24.08 21.41 -12.15
N THR A 17 -24.40 20.13 -12.32
CA THR A 17 -23.86 19.10 -11.43
C THR A 17 -22.37 18.98 -11.74
N SER A 18 -21.54 19.58 -10.90
CA SER A 18 -20.10 19.33 -10.91
C SER A 18 -19.88 17.84 -10.68
N VAL A 19 -19.61 17.09 -11.75
CA VAL A 19 -19.15 15.70 -11.65
C VAL A 19 -17.83 15.76 -10.89
N LYS A 20 -17.82 15.35 -9.61
CA LYS A 20 -16.56 15.08 -8.94
C LYS A 20 -15.90 13.95 -9.72
N ALA A 21 -14.73 14.21 -10.29
CA ALA A 21 -13.89 13.17 -10.86
C ALA A 21 -13.79 12.03 -9.84
N GLN A 22 -14.24 10.84 -10.23
CA GLN A 22 -14.21 9.66 -9.37
C GLN A 22 -12.74 9.35 -9.07
N VAL A 23 -12.39 9.42 -7.80
CA VAL A 23 -11.05 9.10 -7.33
C VAL A 23 -10.89 7.58 -7.42
N THR A 24 -9.95 7.10 -8.23
CA THR A 24 -9.69 5.67 -8.39
C THR A 24 -8.98 5.13 -7.16
N GLU A 25 -9.71 4.44 -6.29
CA GLU A 25 -9.19 3.68 -5.16
C GLU A 25 -9.11 2.20 -5.52
N PRO A 26 -8.13 1.44 -4.97
CA PRO A 26 -8.16 -0.01 -5.06
C PRO A 26 -9.37 -0.60 -4.36
N ASP A 27 -9.84 -1.74 -4.83
CA ASP A 27 -11.09 -2.35 -4.35
C ASP A 27 -10.89 -3.02 -2.98
N PHE A 28 -9.79 -3.77 -2.82
CA PHE A 28 -9.57 -4.63 -1.65
C PHE A 28 -8.46 -4.14 -0.73
N ILE A 29 -8.63 -4.38 0.57
CA ILE A 29 -7.62 -4.05 1.60
C ILE A 29 -6.29 -4.72 1.26
N GLY A 30 -5.20 -3.96 1.38
CA GLY A 30 -3.86 -4.44 1.07
C GLY A 30 -3.46 -4.29 -0.40
N GLU A 31 -4.39 -3.97 -1.30
CA GLU A 31 -4.07 -3.61 -2.67
C GLU A 31 -3.50 -2.20 -2.76
N ALA A 32 -2.57 -2.03 -3.70
CA ALA A 32 -1.91 -0.78 -3.95
C ALA A 32 -1.76 -0.56 -5.46
N TYR A 33 -2.00 0.67 -5.90
CA TYR A 33 -1.79 1.10 -7.29
C TYR A 33 -0.74 2.21 -7.34
N GLN A 34 0.09 2.24 -8.37
CA GLN A 34 0.86 3.42 -8.72
C GLN A 34 -0.11 4.53 -9.17
N PHE A 35 0.06 5.73 -8.62
CA PHE A 35 -0.70 6.91 -9.02
C PHE A 35 0.18 7.86 -9.83
N LYS A 36 -0.09 7.93 -11.13
CA LYS A 36 0.67 8.78 -12.06
C LYS A 36 0.11 10.20 -12.09
N ASN A 37 0.92 11.15 -12.55
CA ASN A 37 0.52 12.57 -12.59
C ASN A 37 -0.64 12.85 -13.58
N ASP A 38 -0.87 11.96 -14.55
CA ASP A 38 -1.99 12.00 -15.49
C ASP A 38 -3.30 11.41 -14.91
N SER A 39 -3.34 11.13 -13.60
CA SER A 39 -4.44 10.45 -12.91
C SER A 39 -4.69 9.01 -13.35
N SER A 40 -3.82 8.44 -14.20
CA SER A 40 -3.86 7.01 -14.50
C SER A 40 -3.28 6.19 -13.35
N THR A 41 -3.70 4.93 -13.26
CA THR A 41 -3.26 4.00 -12.23
C THR A 41 -2.70 2.72 -12.83
N VAL A 42 -1.69 2.15 -12.18
CA VAL A 42 -1.12 0.84 -12.53
C VAL A 42 -1.17 -0.04 -11.29
N PRO A 43 -1.85 -1.20 -11.31
CA PRO A 43 -1.91 -2.06 -10.15
C PRO A 43 -0.55 -2.68 -9.82
N LEU A 44 -0.26 -2.86 -8.54
CA LEU A 44 0.88 -3.65 -8.06
C LEU A 44 0.51 -5.13 -8.00
N ASP A 45 1.53 -5.98 -7.89
CA ASP A 45 1.33 -7.43 -7.85
C ASP A 45 0.75 -7.83 -6.50
N LYS A 46 -0.48 -8.35 -6.50
CA LYS A 46 -1.12 -8.86 -5.30
C LYS A 46 -0.66 -10.29 -5.05
N GLU A 47 0.18 -10.47 -4.04
CA GLU A 47 0.79 -11.75 -3.73
C GLU A 47 0.42 -12.22 -2.31
N ILE A 48 0.54 -13.53 -2.09
CA ILE A 48 0.32 -14.12 -0.77
C ILE A 48 1.69 -14.42 -0.16
N ALA A 49 1.89 -13.99 1.08
CA ALA A 49 3.05 -14.32 1.88
C ALA A 49 2.67 -15.26 3.03
N ASP A 50 3.55 -16.22 3.33
CA ASP A 50 3.45 -17.05 4.52
C ASP A 50 4.21 -16.40 5.68
N TYR A 51 3.60 -16.37 6.87
CA TYR A 51 4.31 -16.04 8.10
C TYR A 51 5.16 -17.22 8.54
N THR A 52 6.43 -16.94 8.84
CA THR A 52 7.41 -17.94 9.28
C THR A 52 8.10 -17.44 10.54
N VAL A 53 8.34 -18.35 11.49
CA VAL A 53 9.11 -18.07 12.70
C VAL A 53 10.32 -19.00 12.71
N GLY A 54 11.50 -18.44 12.93
CA GLY A 54 12.70 -19.23 13.09
C GLY A 54 13.98 -18.42 13.12
N LEU A 55 15.09 -19.11 12.88
CA LEU A 55 16.43 -18.52 12.90
C LEU A 55 16.63 -17.56 11.72
N SER A 56 16.95 -16.31 12.03
CA SER A 56 17.42 -15.33 11.06
C SER A 56 18.86 -14.94 11.37
N TRP A 57 19.77 -15.41 10.53
CA TRP A 57 21.17 -15.01 10.53
C TRP A 57 21.37 -13.51 10.23
N SER A 58 20.45 -12.91 9.47
CA SER A 58 20.55 -11.50 9.12
C SER A 58 20.23 -10.55 10.29
N SER A 59 19.59 -11.08 11.32
CA SER A 59 19.20 -10.37 12.53
C SER A 59 19.74 -10.97 13.83
N ASN A 60 20.56 -12.03 13.75
CA ASN A 60 21.10 -12.75 14.90
C ASN A 60 20.04 -13.18 15.93
N SER A 61 18.84 -13.55 15.46
CA SER A 61 17.73 -13.98 16.33
C SER A 61 17.31 -15.40 16.00
N PHE A 62 17.10 -16.21 17.04
CA PHE A 62 16.62 -17.59 16.93
C PHE A 62 15.08 -17.68 16.77
N ASN A 63 14.37 -16.59 17.07
CA ASN A 63 12.91 -16.48 17.05
C ASN A 63 12.47 -15.23 16.28
N ALA A 64 12.88 -15.12 15.02
CA ALA A 64 12.51 -14.01 14.15
C ALA A 64 11.22 -14.33 13.39
N LEU A 65 10.23 -13.44 13.49
CA LEU A 65 9.03 -13.50 12.64
C LEU A 65 9.37 -12.86 11.29
N SER A 66 9.10 -13.58 10.22
CA SER A 66 9.38 -13.16 8.84
C SER A 66 8.18 -13.45 7.94
N ILE A 67 8.12 -12.75 6.81
CA ILE A 67 7.25 -13.11 5.70
C ILE A 67 8.07 -13.74 4.58
N GLU A 68 7.50 -14.74 3.92
CA GLU A 68 8.05 -15.39 2.74
C GLU A 68 7.03 -15.33 1.60
N ILE A 69 7.46 -14.75 0.48
CA ILE A 69 6.68 -14.59 -0.75
C ILE A 69 7.32 -15.50 -1.79
N HIS A 70 6.50 -16.30 -2.46
CA HIS A 70 6.96 -17.14 -3.56
C HIS A 70 7.36 -16.29 -4.79
N GLY A 71 8.39 -16.72 -5.51
CA GLY A 71 8.92 -15.98 -6.65
C GLY A 71 10.00 -14.96 -6.26
N GLY A 72 11.06 -14.91 -7.05
CA GLY A 72 12.22 -14.06 -6.79
C GLY A 72 12.08 -12.61 -7.24
N LYS A 73 11.04 -12.29 -8.02
CA LYS A 73 10.85 -10.98 -8.65
C LYS A 73 9.36 -10.66 -8.77
N ALA A 74 9.01 -9.41 -8.52
CA ALA A 74 7.75 -8.81 -8.92
C ALA A 74 7.67 -8.71 -10.45
N GLN A 75 6.45 -8.82 -10.99
CA GLN A 75 6.12 -8.53 -12.38
C GLN A 75 6.06 -7.02 -12.63
N THR A 76 5.51 -6.27 -11.68
CA THR A 76 5.41 -4.81 -11.76
C THR A 76 6.71 -4.17 -11.32
N VAL A 77 7.36 -3.42 -12.21
CA VAL A 77 8.66 -2.79 -11.98
C VAL A 77 8.62 -1.31 -12.35
N PHE A 78 9.17 -0.46 -11.49
CA PHE A 78 9.26 0.99 -11.69
C PHE A 78 10.71 1.47 -11.71
N SER A 79 10.96 2.56 -12.45
CA SER A 79 12.29 3.18 -12.50
C SER A 79 12.67 3.82 -11.16
N HIS A 80 13.94 3.71 -10.79
CA HIS A 80 14.48 4.34 -9.58
C HIS A 80 14.57 5.88 -9.62
N ASN A 81 14.40 6.50 -10.80
CA ASN A 81 14.73 7.92 -11.02
C ASN A 81 13.65 8.91 -10.56
N GLU A 82 12.43 8.43 -10.30
CA GLU A 82 11.30 9.30 -9.97
C GLU A 82 10.67 8.95 -8.62
N PRO A 83 10.13 9.95 -7.89
CA PRO A 83 9.31 9.68 -6.72
C PRO A 83 8.12 8.78 -7.07
N LEU A 84 7.97 7.69 -6.35
CA LEU A 84 6.88 6.74 -6.56
C LEU A 84 5.69 7.12 -5.67
N LYS A 85 4.56 7.45 -6.30
CA LYS A 85 3.29 7.70 -5.60
C LYS A 85 2.42 6.45 -5.68
N LEU A 86 1.91 6.02 -4.53
CA LEU A 86 1.07 4.84 -4.39
C LEU A 86 -0.25 5.19 -3.71
N VAL A 87 -1.36 4.70 -4.25
CA VAL A 87 -2.66 4.70 -3.56
C VAL A 87 -2.84 3.31 -2.96
N ILE A 88 -3.01 3.25 -1.65
CA ILE A 88 -3.06 1.99 -0.90
C ILE A 88 -4.37 1.90 -0.16
N ARG A 89 -5.10 0.81 -0.38
CA ARG A 89 -6.41 0.55 0.22
C ARG A 89 -6.25 -0.04 1.62
N ALA A 90 -6.92 0.59 2.58
CA ALA A 90 -7.02 0.15 3.96
C ALA A 90 -8.49 -0.12 4.33
N VAL A 91 -8.73 -0.49 5.59
CA VAL A 91 -10.10 -0.61 6.13
C VAL A 91 -10.77 0.75 6.21
N ASP A 92 -10.01 1.76 6.63
CA ASP A 92 -10.39 3.17 6.70
C ASP A 92 -9.15 4.07 6.59
N ASN A 93 -9.36 5.39 6.46
CA ASN A 93 -8.29 6.37 6.45
C ASN A 93 -8.30 7.34 7.65
N ASN A 94 -8.78 6.87 8.81
CA ASN A 94 -8.93 7.68 10.02
C ASN A 94 -7.63 7.80 10.83
N SER A 95 -6.76 6.80 10.73
CA SER A 95 -5.50 6.73 11.46
C SER A 95 -4.33 7.31 10.66
N ASP A 96 -3.18 7.51 11.31
CA ASP A 96 -1.97 7.90 10.61
C ASP A 96 -1.49 6.75 9.68
N PRO A 97 -1.14 7.02 8.42
CA PRO A 97 -0.72 5.99 7.48
C PRO A 97 0.49 5.18 7.97
N LEU A 98 1.38 5.75 8.80
CA LEU A 98 2.53 5.04 9.38
C LEU A 98 2.12 3.93 10.36
N THR A 99 0.91 4.01 10.93
CA THR A 99 0.38 2.98 11.85
C THR A 99 -0.33 1.85 11.11
N ILE A 100 -0.70 2.08 9.85
CA ILE A 100 -1.53 1.16 9.05
C ILE A 100 -0.70 0.47 7.97
N VAL A 101 0.23 1.19 7.34
CA VAL A 101 0.99 0.70 6.18
C VAL A 101 2.45 0.51 6.55
N SER A 102 2.95 -0.69 6.30
CA SER A 102 4.38 -1.02 6.39
C SER A 102 4.92 -1.40 5.01
N ILE A 103 6.00 -0.72 4.60
CA ILE A 103 6.65 -0.97 3.31
C ILE A 103 8.05 -1.48 3.60
N TYR A 104 8.40 -2.62 3.02
CA TYR A 104 9.66 -3.30 3.27
C TYR A 104 10.48 -3.45 2.00
N LYS A 105 11.80 -3.28 2.12
CA LYS A 105 12.74 -3.79 1.13
C LYS A 105 12.93 -5.28 1.37
N LEU A 106 12.59 -6.08 0.38
CA LEU A 106 12.63 -7.54 0.46
C LEU A 106 14.03 -8.06 0.09
N LYS A 107 14.45 -9.12 0.77
CA LYS A 107 15.63 -9.92 0.39
C LYS A 107 15.19 -10.92 -0.67
N ALA A 108 15.49 -10.62 -1.92
CA ALA A 108 15.20 -11.46 -3.06
C ALA A 108 16.24 -12.58 -3.24
N LYS A 109 15.75 -13.79 -3.52
CA LYS A 109 16.50 -14.97 -3.97
C LYS A 109 15.82 -15.50 -5.24
N THR A 110 16.43 -16.47 -5.92
CA THR A 110 15.91 -17.02 -7.19
C THR A 110 14.42 -17.36 -7.16
N ASN A 111 13.96 -18.01 -6.09
CA ASN A 111 12.60 -18.56 -6.00
C ASN A 111 11.73 -17.90 -4.93
N LYS A 112 12.24 -16.90 -4.20
CA LYS A 112 11.50 -16.27 -3.10
C LYS A 112 11.98 -14.88 -2.73
N ARG A 113 11.10 -14.10 -2.12
CA ARG A 113 11.39 -12.83 -1.46
C ARG A 113 11.01 -12.91 0.01
N THR A 114 11.85 -12.39 0.90
CA THR A 114 11.62 -12.47 2.35
C THR A 114 12.03 -11.20 3.08
N VAL A 115 11.40 -10.91 4.22
CA VAL A 115 11.83 -9.88 5.16
C VAL A 115 11.49 -10.29 6.59
N VAL A 116 12.35 -9.90 7.53
CA VAL A 116 12.13 -10.08 8.97
C VAL A 116 11.27 -8.92 9.46
N LEU A 117 10.13 -9.23 10.09
CA LEU A 117 9.19 -8.26 10.63
C LEU A 117 9.49 -7.90 12.09
N SER A 118 9.85 -8.90 12.89
CA SER A 118 10.19 -8.69 14.31
C SER A 118 11.17 -9.75 14.79
N GLU A 119 11.86 -9.42 15.87
CA GLU A 119 12.91 -10.26 16.45
C GLU A 119 12.69 -10.39 17.94
N ASP A 120 12.81 -11.62 18.44
CA ASP A 120 12.98 -11.89 19.85
C ASP A 120 14.43 -12.35 20.10
N ASN A 121 15.17 -11.55 20.87
CA ASN A 121 16.51 -11.90 21.32
C ASN A 121 16.38 -12.50 22.72
N SER A 122 15.95 -13.77 22.74
CA SER A 122 15.55 -14.56 23.92
C SER A 122 16.64 -14.83 24.97
N GLY A 123 17.67 -13.97 25.07
CA GLY A 123 18.73 -14.01 26.08
C GLY A 123 18.90 -12.70 26.86
N THR A 124 18.05 -11.69 26.63
CA THR A 124 18.05 -10.43 27.39
C THR A 124 16.63 -10.08 27.81
N LEU A 125 16.45 -9.36 28.94
CA LEU A 125 15.16 -8.88 29.46
C LEU A 125 14.45 -7.85 28.53
N MET A 126 14.87 -7.76 27.26
CA MET A 126 14.35 -6.81 26.27
C MET A 126 13.25 -7.49 25.46
N LYS A 127 12.05 -6.90 25.54
CA LYS A 127 10.84 -7.32 24.81
C LYS A 127 11.08 -7.42 23.29
N SER A 128 10.31 -8.29 22.63
CA SER A 128 10.19 -8.40 21.18
C SER A 128 10.16 -7.02 20.50
N ARG A 129 10.97 -6.84 19.46
CA ARG A 129 11.11 -5.56 18.73
C ARG A 129 10.69 -5.72 17.27
N THR A 130 9.94 -4.76 16.76
CA THR A 130 9.71 -4.61 15.32
C THR A 130 11.04 -4.30 14.62
N ASN A 131 11.35 -5.03 13.55
CA ASN A 131 12.51 -4.76 12.72
C ASN A 131 12.21 -3.57 11.81
N THR A 132 12.83 -2.43 12.10
CA THR A 132 12.69 -1.20 11.30
C THR A 132 13.81 -1.03 10.26
N LYS A 133 14.79 -1.93 10.21
CA LYS A 133 15.97 -1.79 9.35
C LYS A 133 15.62 -1.94 7.87
N ASP A 134 14.75 -2.90 7.58
CA ASP A 134 14.30 -3.18 6.23
C ASP A 134 13.03 -2.38 5.86
N MET A 135 12.51 -1.53 6.77
CA MET A 135 11.37 -0.64 6.51
C MET A 135 11.77 0.59 5.69
N VAL A 136 10.94 0.90 4.70
CA VAL A 136 11.06 2.08 3.85
C VAL A 136 10.31 3.25 4.48
N ARG A 137 11.00 4.38 4.60
CA ARG A 137 10.36 5.62 5.05
C ARG A 137 9.54 6.23 3.91
N PHE A 138 8.39 6.79 4.27
CA PHE A 138 7.49 7.42 3.33
C PHE A 138 6.78 8.61 3.96
N SER A 139 6.20 9.47 3.12
CA SER A 139 5.20 10.45 3.54
C SER A 139 3.84 10.04 3.00
N GLY A 140 2.79 10.12 3.81
CA GLY A 140 1.45 9.70 3.43
C GLY A 140 0.39 10.74 3.81
N LYS A 141 -0.73 10.74 3.09
CA LYS A 141 -1.92 11.51 3.43
C LYS A 141 -3.19 10.73 3.07
N LYS A 142 -4.33 11.15 3.62
CA LYS A 142 -5.64 10.60 3.26
C LYS A 142 -5.91 10.76 1.77
N PHE A 143 -6.55 9.76 1.19
CA PHE A 143 -6.95 9.76 -0.22
C PHE A 143 -8.27 9.02 -0.39
N GLY A 144 -9.24 9.66 -1.05
CA GLY A 144 -10.59 9.11 -1.15
C GLY A 144 -11.20 8.82 0.21
N THR A 145 -11.94 7.71 0.31
CA THR A 145 -12.69 7.35 1.53
C THR A 145 -11.97 6.32 2.39
N TYR A 146 -11.24 5.37 1.78
CA TYR A 146 -10.62 4.26 2.53
C TYR A 146 -9.16 4.03 2.16
N SER A 147 -8.53 4.98 1.49
CA SER A 147 -7.16 4.84 1.01
C SER A 147 -6.24 5.93 1.54
N TYR A 148 -4.94 5.66 1.40
CA TYR A 148 -3.87 6.61 1.63
C TYR A 148 -3.10 6.83 0.34
N LEU A 149 -2.71 8.08 0.06
CA LEU A 149 -1.73 8.41 -0.96
C LEU A 149 -0.36 8.50 -0.29
N ILE A 150 0.53 7.59 -0.66
CA ILE A 150 1.89 7.47 -0.14
C ILE A 150 2.88 7.93 -1.21
N GLU A 151 3.90 8.67 -0.79
CA GLU A 151 5.03 9.08 -1.62
C GLU A 151 6.32 8.47 -1.08
N LEU A 152 7.00 7.73 -1.95
CA LEU A 152 8.30 7.11 -1.72
C LEU A 152 9.38 7.86 -2.48
N LYS A 153 10.48 8.19 -1.80
CA LYS A 153 11.61 8.94 -2.36
C LYS A 153 12.90 8.15 -2.19
N ASN A 154 13.80 8.29 -3.16
CA ASN A 154 15.16 7.72 -3.11
C ASN A 154 15.16 6.20 -2.87
N LEU A 155 14.25 5.47 -3.53
CA LEU A 155 14.25 4.01 -3.48
C LEU A 155 15.51 3.48 -4.16
N LYS A 156 16.17 2.53 -3.52
CA LYS A 156 17.32 1.82 -4.10
C LYS A 156 16.81 0.68 -4.98
N PRO A 157 17.53 0.28 -6.04
CA PRO A 157 17.16 -0.90 -6.80
C PRO A 157 16.94 -2.14 -5.91
N GLY A 158 15.93 -2.94 -6.23
CA GLY A 158 15.55 -4.14 -5.49
C GLY A 158 14.04 -4.41 -5.46
N GLU A 159 13.65 -5.39 -4.65
CA GLU A 159 12.27 -5.86 -4.50
C GLU A 159 11.63 -5.26 -3.26
N TYR A 160 10.33 -4.95 -3.34
CA TYR A 160 9.59 -4.28 -2.28
C TYR A 160 8.23 -4.95 -2.05
N GLY A 161 7.77 -4.89 -0.80
CA GLY A 161 6.49 -5.44 -0.37
C GLY A 161 5.77 -4.50 0.58
N ILE A 162 4.47 -4.37 0.40
CA ILE A 162 3.57 -3.51 1.20
C ILE A 162 2.64 -4.42 1.98
N VAL A 163 2.65 -4.27 3.30
CA VAL A 163 1.76 -4.94 4.23
C VAL A 163 0.84 -3.89 4.86
N VAL A 164 -0.47 -4.14 4.80
CA VAL A 164 -1.48 -3.28 5.42
C VAL A 164 -2.04 -4.00 6.65
N SER A 165 -2.01 -3.33 7.79
CA SER A 165 -2.63 -3.83 9.01
C SER A 165 -4.14 -3.90 8.81
N ASN A 166 -4.70 -5.11 8.95
CA ASN A 166 -6.12 -5.36 8.87
C ASN A 166 -6.61 -5.88 10.23
N PRO A 167 -7.32 -5.07 11.05
CA PRO A 167 -7.85 -5.53 12.34
C PRO A 167 -8.86 -6.68 12.21
N ASN A 168 -9.43 -6.88 11.01
CA ASN A 168 -10.37 -7.96 10.76
C ASN A 168 -9.68 -9.30 10.42
N ASN A 169 -8.36 -9.30 10.16
CA ASN A 169 -7.62 -10.55 9.95
C ASN A 169 -7.51 -11.30 11.28
N ARG A 170 -8.19 -12.44 11.39
CA ARG A 170 -8.13 -13.33 12.55
C ARG A 170 -7.06 -14.39 12.33
N ASP A 171 -5.97 -14.33 13.09
CA ASP A 171 -4.88 -15.33 13.18
C ASP A 171 -4.60 -16.08 11.87
N GLU A 172 -4.34 -15.32 10.80
CA GLU A 172 -4.01 -15.89 9.50
C GLU A 172 -2.53 -16.25 9.47
N LYS A 173 -2.20 -17.49 9.11
CA LYS A 173 -0.81 -17.91 8.82
C LYS A 173 -0.23 -17.25 7.58
N ARG A 174 -1.03 -16.45 6.87
CA ARG A 174 -0.72 -15.80 5.61
C ARG A 174 -1.16 -14.34 5.65
N THR A 175 -0.53 -13.53 4.82
CA THR A 175 -0.95 -12.15 4.58
C THR A 175 -0.91 -11.84 3.10
N VAL A 176 -1.78 -10.94 2.66
CA VAL A 176 -1.67 -10.32 1.35
C VAL A 176 -0.53 -9.30 1.40
N VAL A 177 0.30 -9.29 0.36
CA VAL A 177 1.37 -8.32 0.17
C VAL A 177 1.25 -7.75 -1.24
N SER A 178 1.22 -6.43 -1.36
CA SER A 178 1.37 -5.76 -2.66
C SER A 178 2.85 -5.60 -2.97
N CYS A 179 3.30 -6.16 -4.09
CA CYS A 179 4.69 -6.25 -4.48
C CYS A 179 5.04 -5.42 -5.72
N PHE A 180 6.28 -4.91 -5.74
CA PHE A 180 6.85 -4.22 -6.88
C PHE A 180 8.38 -4.26 -6.85
N GLY A 181 8.99 -4.15 -8.02
CA GLY A 181 10.44 -3.99 -8.20
C GLY A 181 10.82 -2.54 -8.49
N ILE A 182 12.06 -2.17 -8.13
CA ILE A 182 12.72 -0.94 -8.54
C ILE A 182 13.99 -1.29 -9.30
N ASN A 183 14.17 -0.72 -10.50
CA ASN A 183 15.34 -0.88 -11.35
C ASN A 183 16.04 0.43 -11.69
#